data_AF-A0A973KZN5-F1
#
_entry.id   AF-A0A973KZN5-F1
#
_cell.length_a   1.000
_cell.length_b   1.000
_cell.length_c   1.000
_cell.angle_alpha   90.00
_cell.angle_beta   90.00
_cell.angle_gamma   90.00
#
_symmetry.space_group_name_H-M   'P 1'
#
loop_
_entity.id
_entity.type
_entity.pdbx_description
1 polymer ?
#
loop_
_entity_poly.entity_id
_entity_poly.type
_entity_poly.pdbx_seq_one_letter_code
_entity_poly.pdbx_strand_id
1 'polypeptide(L)'
;MSPRRLRMALTTLALVTAGLVTLPAATPAPPAAPAPAHLRAAAPDRSVAVVDSTMARYTPSTIGGWSYPVGLYLYGQYLTYKRTHDARYLAYIKDYVDRFVKSDGSVDQSFNSLDSMQAGRLLVILHHETGQDRY
;
A
#
# COMPACT_ATOMS: atom_id res chain seq x y z
N MET A 1 -56.07 -0.65 46.33
CA MET A 1 -56.74 -1.91 46.66
C MET A 1 -57.50 -2.39 45.42
N SER A 2 -57.03 -3.47 44.79
CA SER A 2 -57.68 -4.12 43.64
C SER A 2 -58.94 -4.89 44.07
N PRO A 3 -59.94 -5.14 43.20
CA PRO A 3 -59.89 -6.25 42.21
C PRO A 3 -60.53 -5.84 40.86
N ARG A 4 -60.23 -6.34 39.65
CA ARG A 4 -59.97 -7.65 39.03
C ARG A 4 -61.20 -8.57 38.88
N ARG A 5 -61.44 -8.97 37.61
CA ARG A 5 -62.21 -10.14 37.06
C ARG A 5 -63.65 -9.83 36.62
N LEU A 6 -64.23 -10.37 35.54
CA LEU A 6 -63.84 -11.28 34.42
C LEU A 6 -65.14 -11.49 33.57
N ARG A 7 -65.03 -11.80 32.26
CA ARG A 7 -65.72 -12.89 31.51
C ARG A 7 -66.33 -12.53 30.14
N MET A 8 -66.05 -13.45 29.18
CA MET A 8 -66.88 -13.98 28.08
C MET A 8 -67.34 -13.00 26.98
N ALA A 9 -67.49 -13.34 25.70
CA ALA A 9 -67.22 -14.53 24.88
C ALA A 9 -67.58 -14.16 23.42
N LEU A 10 -67.35 -15.11 22.51
CA LEU A 10 -67.92 -15.31 21.17
C LEU A 10 -67.22 -14.70 19.94
N THR A 11 -66.83 -15.68 19.11
CA THR A 11 -66.35 -15.74 17.73
C THR A 11 -67.32 -15.23 16.67
N THR A 12 -66.77 -14.64 15.61
CA THR A 12 -67.23 -14.86 14.22
C THR A 12 -66.04 -14.78 13.25
N LEU A 13 -65.84 -15.85 12.48
CA LEU A 13 -64.84 -16.02 11.43
C LEU A 13 -65.49 -15.61 10.09
N ALA A 14 -64.93 -14.61 9.41
CA ALA A 14 -65.35 -14.22 8.07
C ALA A 14 -64.30 -14.67 7.05
N LEU A 15 -64.71 -15.56 6.14
CA LEU A 15 -63.88 -16.13 5.07
C LEU A 15 -63.89 -15.16 3.87
N VAL A 16 -62.72 -14.60 3.53
CA VAL A 16 -62.55 -13.73 2.35
C VAL A 16 -61.96 -14.55 1.21
N THR A 17 -62.70 -14.65 0.11
CA THR A 17 -62.25 -15.25 -1.16
C THR A 17 -61.45 -14.22 -1.97
N ALA A 18 -60.14 -14.44 -2.13
CA ALA A 18 -59.29 -13.62 -2.98
C ALA A 18 -59.34 -14.13 -4.44
N GLY A 19 -59.78 -13.28 -5.38
CA GLY A 19 -59.68 -13.54 -6.81
C GLY A 19 -58.28 -13.20 -7.33
N LEU A 20 -57.66 -14.11 -8.09
CA LEU A 20 -56.40 -13.86 -8.78
C LEU A 20 -56.63 -12.96 -10.00
N VAL A 21 -55.93 -11.82 -10.06
CA VAL A 21 -55.75 -11.04 -11.29
C VAL A 21 -54.37 -11.35 -11.85
N THR A 22 -54.30 -11.84 -13.09
CA THR A 22 -53.05 -12.09 -13.80
C THR A 22 -52.56 -10.81 -14.49
N LEU A 23 -51.37 -10.34 -14.14
CA LEU A 23 -50.69 -9.25 -14.84
C LEU A 23 -49.94 -9.82 -16.06
N PRO A 24 -49.95 -9.14 -17.22
CA PRO A 24 -49.19 -9.58 -18.39
C PRO A 24 -47.69 -9.40 -18.16
N ALA A 25 -46.89 -10.40 -18.55
CA ALA A 25 -45.44 -10.36 -18.48
C ALA A 25 -44.88 -9.32 -19.48
N ALA A 26 -44.10 -8.36 -18.97
CA ALA A 26 -43.34 -7.44 -19.79
C ALA A 26 -42.15 -8.18 -20.44
N THR A 27 -41.99 -8.05 -21.76
CA THR A 27 -40.83 -8.57 -22.49
C THR A 27 -39.58 -7.73 -22.17
N PRO A 28 -38.46 -8.35 -21.79
CA PRO A 28 -37.22 -7.62 -21.52
C PRO A 28 -36.65 -7.00 -22.80
N ALA A 29 -36.17 -5.76 -22.69
CA ALA A 29 -35.48 -5.08 -23.79
C ALA A 29 -34.18 -5.83 -24.16
N PRO A 30 -33.78 -5.83 -25.45
CA PRO A 30 -32.54 -6.47 -25.87
C PRO A 30 -31.33 -5.81 -25.19
N PRO A 31 -30.26 -6.58 -24.90
CA PRO A 31 -29.08 -6.06 -24.24
C PRO A 31 -28.40 -4.98 -25.10
N ALA A 32 -28.07 -3.85 -24.49
CA ALA A 32 -27.29 -2.81 -25.13
C ALA A 32 -25.92 -3.35 -25.55
N ALA A 33 -25.47 -2.99 -26.75
CA ALA A 33 -24.15 -3.36 -27.25
C ALA A 33 -23.05 -2.85 -26.28
N PRO A 34 -21.98 -3.62 -26.05
CA PRO A 34 -20.89 -3.17 -25.18
C PRO A 34 -20.26 -1.91 -25.76
N ALA A 35 -20.10 -0.88 -24.92
CA ALA A 35 -19.37 0.32 -25.28
C ALA A 35 -17.94 -0.03 -25.72
N PRO A 36 -17.35 0.71 -26.68
CA PRO A 36 -15.99 0.46 -27.12
C PRO A 36 -15.04 0.53 -25.93
N ALA A 37 -14.24 -0.51 -25.74
CA ALA A 37 -13.23 -0.55 -24.69
C ALA A 37 -12.21 0.55 -24.96
N HIS A 38 -12.21 1.60 -24.15
CA HIS A 38 -11.10 2.53 -24.11
C HIS A 38 -9.86 1.75 -23.64
N LEU A 39 -8.88 1.57 -24.52
CA LEU A 39 -7.56 1.07 -24.12
C LEU A 39 -7.00 2.05 -23.08
N ARG A 40 -7.16 1.70 -21.80
CA ARG A 40 -6.64 2.49 -20.70
C ARG A 40 -5.12 2.40 -20.79
N ALA A 41 -4.47 3.52 -21.10
CA ALA A 41 -3.02 3.61 -20.98
C ALA A 41 -2.60 3.07 -19.61
N ALA A 42 -1.55 2.23 -19.58
CA ALA A 42 -1.06 1.66 -18.34
C ALA A 42 -0.83 2.78 -17.31
N ALA A 43 -1.36 2.60 -16.10
CA ALA A 43 -1.15 3.59 -15.05
C ALA A 43 0.36 3.76 -14.78
N PRO A 44 0.84 4.97 -14.50
CA PRO A 44 2.25 5.21 -14.28
C PRO A 44 2.76 4.40 -13.08
N ASP A 45 3.99 3.91 -13.19
CA ASP A 45 4.66 3.17 -12.13
C ASP A 45 4.91 4.09 -10.93
N ARG A 46 4.10 3.91 -9.87
CA ARG A 46 4.15 4.78 -8.69
C ARG A 46 5.43 4.62 -7.89
N SER A 47 6.05 3.43 -7.87
CA SER A 47 7.30 3.22 -7.16
C SER A 47 8.42 4.02 -7.83
N VAL A 48 8.52 3.92 -9.16
CA VAL A 48 9.44 4.74 -9.96
C VAL A 48 9.17 6.23 -9.75
N ALA A 49 7.91 6.65 -9.85
CA ALA A 49 7.55 8.06 -9.69
C ALA A 49 7.91 8.60 -8.30
N VAL A 50 7.72 7.84 -7.22
CA VAL A 50 8.11 8.26 -5.86
C VAL A 50 9.62 8.37 -5.72
N VAL A 51 10.37 7.39 -6.23
CA VAL A 51 11.84 7.39 -6.17
C VAL A 51 12.41 8.57 -6.96
N ASP A 52 12.01 8.72 -8.22
CA ASP A 52 12.49 9.81 -9.09
C ASP A 52 12.16 11.18 -8.51
N SER A 53 10.93 11.34 -8.00
CA SER A 53 10.46 12.58 -7.36
C SER A 53 11.28 12.90 -6.10
N THR A 54 11.70 11.90 -5.33
CA THR A 54 12.53 12.11 -4.13
C THR A 54 13.97 12.45 -4.50
N MET A 55 14.57 11.71 -5.45
CA MET A 55 15.93 11.97 -5.94
C MET A 55 16.06 13.33 -6.64
N ALA A 56 14.97 13.85 -7.22
CA ALA A 56 14.93 15.20 -7.77
C ALA A 56 14.93 16.31 -6.71
N ARG A 57 14.44 16.03 -5.49
CA ARG A 57 14.35 17.02 -4.39
C ARG A 57 15.51 16.95 -3.41
N TYR A 58 16.06 15.76 -3.22
CA TYR A 58 17.07 15.51 -2.21
C TYR A 58 18.26 14.75 -2.80
N THR A 59 19.45 15.19 -2.44
CA THR A 59 20.70 14.48 -2.72
C THR A 59 20.98 13.49 -1.59
N PRO A 60 21.92 12.53 -1.79
CA PRO A 60 22.32 11.64 -0.71
C PRO A 60 22.77 12.38 0.55
N SER A 61 23.29 13.62 0.47
CA SER A 61 23.69 14.43 1.62
C SER A 61 22.57 15.26 2.25
N THR A 62 21.48 15.54 1.51
CA THR A 62 20.40 16.43 1.97
C THR A 62 19.09 15.71 2.33
N ILE A 63 18.97 14.41 2.04
CA ILE A 63 17.77 13.61 2.39
C ILE A 63 17.61 13.37 3.90
N GLY A 64 18.70 13.51 4.66
CA GLY A 64 18.72 13.32 6.12
C GLY A 64 19.98 12.58 6.60
N GLY A 65 20.01 12.32 7.91
CA GLY A 65 21.04 11.52 8.57
C GLY A 65 20.66 10.06 8.73
N TRP A 66 21.56 9.27 9.32
CA TRP A 66 21.32 7.88 9.72
C TRP A 66 20.12 7.78 10.66
N SER A 67 18.99 7.33 10.13
CA SER A 67 17.70 7.33 10.84
C SER A 67 16.74 6.29 10.26
N TYR A 68 15.77 5.89 11.06
CA TYR A 68 14.73 4.94 10.65
C TYR A 68 13.97 5.38 9.38
N PRO A 69 13.43 6.62 9.27
CA PRO A 69 12.62 7.00 8.12
C PRO A 69 13.40 6.99 6.81
N VAL A 70 14.65 7.48 6.85
CA VAL A 70 15.52 7.50 5.66
C VAL A 70 15.92 6.08 5.27
N GLY A 71 16.32 5.26 6.25
CA GLY A 71 16.67 3.86 6.00
C GLY A 71 15.50 3.06 5.41
N LEU A 72 14.29 3.26 5.93
CA LEU A 72 13.07 2.63 5.43
C LEU A 72 12.76 3.08 3.99
N TYR A 73 12.85 4.37 3.70
CA TYR A 73 12.65 4.90 2.36
C TYR A 73 13.67 4.30 1.37
N LEU A 74 14.96 4.29 1.72
CA LEU A 74 16.03 3.78 0.86
C LEU A 74 15.92 2.28 0.63
N TYR A 75 15.39 1.52 1.59
CA TYR A 75 15.02 0.13 1.35
C TYR A 75 13.91 0.00 0.30
N GLY A 76 12.89 0.85 0.31
CA GLY A 76 11.88 0.91 -0.76
C GLY A 76 12.47 1.27 -2.12
N GLN A 77 13.43 2.20 -2.16
CA GLN A 77 14.18 2.54 -3.36
C GLN A 77 15.00 1.35 -3.88
N TYR A 78 15.63 0.58 -2.99
CA TYR A 78 16.33 -0.66 -3.35
C TYR A 78 15.39 -1.70 -3.97
N LEU A 79 14.19 -1.88 -3.42
CA LEU A 79 13.19 -2.79 -4.02
C LEU A 79 12.77 -2.33 -5.42
N THR A 80 12.68 -1.01 -5.65
CA THR A 80 12.45 -0.45 -6.98
C THR A 80 13.62 -0.78 -7.92
N TYR A 81 14.87 -0.58 -7.47
CA TYR A 81 16.07 -0.98 -8.21
C TYR A 81 16.05 -2.46 -8.59
N LYS A 82 15.73 -3.38 -7.68
CA LYS A 82 15.71 -4.82 -7.98
C LYS A 82 14.71 -5.20 -9.06
N ARG A 83 13.64 -4.41 -9.22
CA ARG A 83 12.61 -4.63 -10.24
C ARG A 83 12.94 -3.97 -11.58
N THR A 84 13.50 -2.76 -11.55
CA THR A 84 13.74 -1.96 -12.77
C THR A 84 15.15 -2.08 -13.31
N HIS A 85 16.11 -2.49 -12.49
CA HIS A 85 17.54 -2.49 -12.74
C HIS A 85 18.12 -1.12 -13.12
N ASP A 86 17.46 -0.03 -12.74
CA ASP A 86 18.00 1.32 -12.93
C ASP A 86 19.12 1.59 -11.91
N ALA A 87 20.37 1.55 -12.38
CA ALA A 87 21.55 1.69 -11.55
C ALA A 87 21.61 3.00 -10.76
N ARG A 88 20.92 4.07 -11.19
CA ARG A 88 20.88 5.35 -10.47
C ARG A 88 20.31 5.18 -9.06
N TYR A 89 19.38 4.25 -8.89
CA TYR A 89 18.71 3.99 -7.61
C TYR A 89 19.64 3.33 -6.60
N LEU A 90 20.46 2.37 -7.03
CA LEU A 90 21.48 1.75 -6.19
C LEU A 90 22.63 2.72 -5.90
N ALA A 91 23.07 3.48 -6.90
CA ALA A 91 24.14 4.47 -6.74
C ALA A 91 23.79 5.49 -5.66
N TYR A 92 22.57 6.03 -5.66
CA TYR A 92 22.11 6.97 -4.63
C TYR A 92 22.15 6.37 -3.22
N ILE A 93 21.77 5.09 -3.07
CA ILE A 93 21.83 4.38 -1.78
C ILE A 93 23.29 4.23 -1.33
N LYS A 94 24.17 3.83 -2.24
CA LYS A 94 25.60 3.70 -1.97
C LYS A 94 26.21 5.02 -1.54
N ASP A 95 25.94 6.10 -2.27
CA ASP A 95 26.44 7.44 -1.95
C ASP A 95 25.91 7.95 -0.61
N TYR A 96 24.69 7.56 -0.22
CA TYR A 96 24.15 7.87 1.10
C TYR A 96 24.91 7.12 2.20
N VAL A 97 25.13 5.81 2.04
CA VAL A 97 25.82 4.97 3.04
C VAL A 97 27.29 5.35 3.18
N ASP A 98 27.96 5.67 2.08
CA ASP A 98 29.38 6.06 2.04
C ASP A 98 29.67 7.36 2.81
N ARG A 99 28.65 8.15 3.15
CA ARG A 99 28.78 9.29 4.07
C ARG A 99 29.09 8.87 5.50
N PHE A 100 28.67 7.67 5.88
CA PHE A 100 28.76 7.15 7.25
C PHE A 100 29.80 6.03 7.37
N VAL A 101 30.01 5.24 6.30
CA VAL A 101 30.94 4.11 6.28
C VAL A 101 32.26 4.52 5.63
N LYS A 102 33.35 4.47 6.41
CA LYS A 102 34.70 4.76 5.91
C LYS A 102 35.28 3.61 5.08
N SER A 103 36.44 3.84 4.49
CA SER A 103 37.15 2.82 3.70
C SER A 103 37.53 1.57 4.49
N ASP A 104 37.70 1.68 5.81
CA ASP A 104 38.02 0.57 6.72
C ASP A 104 36.77 -0.09 7.35
N GLY A 105 35.57 0.30 6.91
CA GLY A 105 34.30 -0.20 7.45
C GLY A 105 33.88 0.43 8.78
N SER A 106 34.69 1.34 9.35
CA SER A 106 34.27 2.05 10.56
C SER A 106 33.14 3.04 10.27
N VAL A 107 32.24 3.20 11.25
CA VAL A 107 31.11 4.13 11.19
C VAL A 107 31.17 5.08 12.38
N ASP A 108 31.31 6.38 12.08
CA ASP A 108 31.38 7.45 13.09
C ASP A 108 29.97 7.93 13.48
N GLN A 109 29.06 7.00 13.75
CA GLN A 109 27.72 7.29 14.25
C GLN A 109 27.39 6.43 15.45
N SER A 110 26.69 7.02 16.43
CA SER A 110 26.22 6.30 17.61
C SER A 110 25.00 5.44 17.28
N PHE A 111 25.01 4.18 17.71
CA PHE A 111 23.92 3.22 17.57
C PHE A 111 23.20 2.96 18.90
N ASN A 112 22.84 4.02 19.61
CA ASN A 112 22.20 3.95 20.93
C ASN A 112 20.67 3.79 20.88
N SER A 113 20.09 3.64 19.69
CA SER A 113 18.65 3.45 19.47
C SER A 113 18.41 2.33 18.46
N LEU A 114 17.39 1.49 18.74
CA LEU A 114 16.94 0.42 17.85
C LEU A 114 16.53 0.94 16.46
N ASP A 115 16.08 2.19 16.36
CA ASP A 115 15.74 2.84 15.10
C ASP A 115 16.92 2.86 14.11
N SER A 116 18.15 2.86 14.63
CA SER A 116 19.37 2.84 13.82
C SER A 116 19.54 1.55 13.04
N MET A 117 18.97 0.44 13.51
CA MET A 117 19.10 -0.87 12.87
C MET A 117 18.40 -0.91 11.51
N GLN A 118 17.33 -0.13 11.33
CA GLN A 118 16.62 -0.08 10.06
C GLN A 118 17.49 0.46 8.93
N ALA A 119 18.29 1.50 9.18
CA ALA A 119 19.27 2.00 8.21
C ALA A 119 20.47 1.04 8.06
N GLY A 120 20.83 0.32 9.13
CA GLY A 120 21.86 -0.73 9.10
C GLY A 120 21.62 -1.83 8.06
N ARG A 121 20.35 -2.09 7.71
CA ARG A 121 20.00 -3.02 6.63
C ARG A 121 20.63 -2.66 5.28
N LEU A 122 20.88 -1.38 5.01
CA LEU A 122 21.48 -0.92 3.76
C LEU A 122 22.92 -1.44 3.59
N LEU A 123 23.63 -1.69 4.69
CA LEU A 123 24.97 -2.26 4.68
C LEU A 123 24.97 -3.67 4.06
N VAL A 124 24.11 -4.55 4.57
CA VAL A 124 23.95 -5.92 4.05
C VAL A 124 23.55 -5.93 2.57
N ILE A 125 22.68 -4.99 2.18
CA ILE A 125 22.28 -4.81 0.78
C ILE A 125 23.49 -4.44 -0.08
N LEU A 126 24.29 -3.46 0.33
CA LEU A 126 25.45 -3.01 -0.43
C LEU A 126 26.56 -4.05 -0.46
N HIS A 127 26.79 -4.78 0.64
CA HIS A 127 27.70 -5.92 0.65
C HIS A 127 27.25 -6.97 -0.39
N HIS A 128 25.97 -7.32 -0.43
CA HIS A 128 25.43 -8.27 -1.40
C HIS A 128 25.58 -7.79 -2.86
N GLU A 129 25.28 -6.52 -3.15
CA GLU A 129 25.32 -6.00 -4.52
C GLU A 129 26.73 -5.65 -5.01
N THR A 130 27.68 -5.36 -4.10
CA THR A 130 29.03 -4.88 -4.47
C THR A 130 30.17 -5.83 -4.10
N GLY A 131 29.95 -6.76 -3.17
CA GLY A 131 30.99 -7.63 -2.62
C GLY A 131 32.05 -6.91 -1.79
N GLN A 132 31.81 -5.66 -1.37
CA GLN A 132 32.77 -4.90 -0.57
C GLN A 132 32.59 -5.19 0.93
N ASP A 133 33.59 -5.82 1.55
CA ASP A 133 33.60 -6.19 2.98
C ASP A 133 33.46 -5.01 3.97
N ARG A 134 33.63 -3.77 3.49
CA ARG A 134 33.48 -2.58 4.33
C ARG A 134 32.03 -2.29 4.74
N TYR A 135 31.07 -2.86 4.02
CA TYR A 135 29.64 -2.76 4.33
C TYR A 135 29.22 -3.98 5.14
#